data_AF-A0A2D5EKU5-F1
#
_entry.id   AF-A0A2D5EKU5-F1
#
_cell.length_a   1.000
_cell.length_b   1.000
_cell.length_c   1.000
_cell.angle_alpha   90.00
_cell.angle_beta   90.00
_cell.angle_gamma   90.00
#
_symmetry.space_group_name_H-M   'P 1'
#
loop_
_entity.id
_entity.type
_entity.pdbx_description
1 polymer ?
#
loop_
_entity_poly.entity_id
_entity_poly.type
_entity_poly.pdbx_seq_one_letter_code
_entity_poly.pdbx_strand_id
1 'polypeptide(L)'
;MIRSVPRSRLFDALYLSYLLAFFLYLALPLLVTAVFAFNDSPFPSLPWQGFTLDWYLADGTDGRTGLFHDDGLLSALWVSTKIAFWVTLVSVGLGCVNAVLFERVEFRGKELLYLLMLLPLVIPGVIL
;
A
#
# COMPACT_ATOMS: atom_id res chain seq x y z
N MET A 1 -19.51 -21.07 -2.03
CA MET A 1 -18.67 -22.15 -1.46
C MET A 1 -19.58 -23.33 -1.13
N ILE A 2 -19.47 -24.41 -1.89
CA ILE A 2 -20.36 -25.57 -1.75
C ILE A 2 -19.93 -26.34 -0.48
N ARG A 3 -20.75 -26.33 0.57
CA ARG A 3 -20.48 -26.98 1.87
C ARG A 3 -20.41 -28.51 1.81
N SER A 4 -20.64 -29.15 0.66
CA SER A 4 -20.83 -30.59 0.53
C SER A 4 -19.59 -31.39 0.13
N VAL A 5 -18.41 -30.76 -0.02
CA VAL A 5 -17.17 -31.50 -0.32
C VAL A 5 -16.58 -32.03 0.99
N PRO A 6 -16.42 -33.36 1.17
CA PRO A 6 -15.77 -33.90 2.36
C PRO A 6 -14.30 -33.44 2.39
N ARG A 7 -13.99 -32.51 3.29
CA ARG A 7 -12.62 -31.99 3.47
C ARG A 7 -11.88 -32.93 4.43
N SER A 8 -10.81 -33.55 3.97
CA SER A 8 -9.90 -34.28 4.85
C SER A 8 -9.03 -33.28 5.62
N ARG A 9 -8.64 -33.61 6.86
CA ARG A 9 -7.75 -32.75 7.67
C ARG A 9 -6.43 -32.45 6.94
N LEU A 10 -5.96 -33.39 6.11
CA LEU A 10 -4.78 -33.22 5.27
C LEU A 10 -5.01 -32.17 4.18
N PHE A 11 -6.14 -32.22 3.48
CA PHE A 11 -6.47 -31.23 2.46
C PHE A 11 -6.54 -29.81 3.03
N ASP A 12 -7.14 -29.67 4.22
CA ASP A 12 -7.23 -28.37 4.90
C ASP A 12 -5.86 -27.85 5.35
N ALA A 13 -5.02 -28.73 5.89
CA ALA A 13 -3.65 -28.38 6.26
C ALA A 13 -2.81 -27.95 5.04
N LEU A 14 -2.91 -28.70 3.93
CA LEU A 14 -2.21 -28.37 2.68
C LEU A 14 -2.71 -27.04 2.11
N TYR A 15 -4.03 -26.84 2.04
CA TYR A 15 -4.61 -25.59 1.56
C TYR A 15 -4.19 -24.39 2.41
N LEU A 16 -4.21 -24.53 3.74
CA LEU A 16 -3.75 -23.48 4.64
C LEU A 16 -2.25 -23.20 4.46
N SER A 17 -1.43 -24.24 4.36
CA SER A 17 0.02 -24.09 4.12
C SER A 17 0.31 -23.37 2.81
N TYR A 18 -0.44 -23.68 1.75
CA TYR A 18 -0.35 -22.99 0.47
C TYR A 18 -0.72 -21.51 0.58
N LEU A 19 -1.84 -21.19 1.26
CA LEU A 19 -2.23 -19.80 1.49
C LEU A 19 -1.17 -19.03 2.27
N LEU A 20 -0.63 -19.63 3.34
CA LEU A 20 0.44 -19.01 4.13
C LEU A 20 1.71 -18.78 3.29
N ALA A 21 2.14 -19.79 2.51
CA ALA A 21 3.29 -19.67 1.63
C ALA A 21 3.08 -18.59 0.55
N PHE A 22 1.87 -18.50 -0.01
CA PHE A 22 1.50 -17.48 -0.99
C PHE A 22 1.60 -16.06 -0.41
N PHE A 23 0.98 -15.80 0.74
CA PHE A 23 1.06 -14.48 1.39
C PHE A 23 2.48 -14.15 1.85
N LEU A 24 3.22 -15.14 2.35
CA LEU A 24 4.62 -14.95 2.73
C LEU A 24 5.49 -14.60 1.52
N TYR A 25 5.27 -15.25 0.38
CA TYR A 25 5.96 -14.94 -0.87
C TYR A 25 5.65 -13.52 -1.35
N LEU A 26 4.38 -13.09 -1.28
CA LEU A 26 4.00 -11.70 -1.62
C LEU A 26 4.61 -10.67 -0.67
N ALA A 27 4.72 -10.99 0.62
CA ALA A 27 5.33 -10.13 1.62
C ALA A 27 6.86 -10.17 1.61
N LEU A 28 7.47 -11.18 0.97
CA LEU A 28 8.92 -11.42 1.04
C LEU A 28 9.76 -10.20 0.64
N PRO A 29 9.48 -9.47 -0.46
CA PRO A 29 10.28 -8.28 -0.80
C PRO A 29 10.19 -7.19 0.27
N LEU A 30 9.01 -6.98 0.87
CA LEU A 30 8.83 -6.00 1.94
C LEU A 30 9.59 -6.43 3.21
N LEU A 31 9.55 -7.72 3.54
CA LEU A 31 10.30 -8.27 4.67
C LEU A 31 11.80 -8.13 4.46
N VAL A 32 12.29 -8.39 3.25
CA VAL A 32 13.71 -8.19 2.89
C VAL A 32 14.08 -6.73 3.09
N THR A 33 13.32 -5.78 2.55
CA THR A 33 13.58 -4.34 2.76
C THR A 33 13.53 -3.95 4.24
N ALA A 34 12.57 -4.48 5.01
CA ALA A 34 12.44 -4.22 6.43
C ALA A 34 13.64 -4.76 7.23
N VAL A 35 14.15 -5.94 6.90
CA VAL A 35 15.36 -6.49 7.53
C VAL A 35 16.58 -5.64 7.17
N PHE A 36 16.74 -5.26 5.90
CA PHE A 36 17.86 -4.42 5.46
C PHE A 36 17.83 -2.99 6.02
N ALA A 37 16.69 -2.51 6.52
CA ALA A 37 16.61 -1.23 7.24
C ALA A 37 17.43 -1.22 8.54
N PHE A 38 17.82 -2.39 9.05
CA PHE A 38 18.70 -2.55 10.22
C PHE A 38 20.15 -2.87 9.84
N ASN A 39 20.48 -2.94 8.55
CA ASN A 39 21.84 -3.23 8.11
C ASN A 39 22.71 -1.98 8.25
N ASP A 40 23.90 -2.15 8.84
CA ASP A 40 24.87 -1.06 8.95
C ASP A 40 25.65 -0.85 7.65
N SER A 41 24.93 -0.54 6.57
CA SER A 41 25.49 -0.25 5.27
C SER A 41 24.72 0.88 4.60
N PRO A 42 25.38 1.84 3.94
CA PRO A 42 24.71 2.93 3.21
C PRO A 42 23.73 2.45 2.14
N PHE A 43 23.93 1.22 1.64
CA PHE A 43 23.07 0.61 0.63
C PHE A 43 22.62 -0.78 1.09
N PRO A 44 21.36 -1.19 0.82
CA PRO A 44 20.88 -2.53 1.10
C PRO A 44 21.61 -3.54 0.20
N SER A 45 22.74 -4.04 0.69
CA SER A 45 23.69 -4.86 -0.05
C SER A 45 24.25 -5.98 0.83
N LEU A 46 24.66 -7.07 0.17
CA LEU A 46 25.41 -8.16 0.79
C LEU A 46 26.91 -7.91 0.56
N PRO A 47 27.81 -8.29 1.49
CA PRO A 47 27.59 -8.99 2.76
C PRO A 47 26.99 -8.11 3.87
N TRP A 48 26.28 -8.73 4.82
CA TRP A 48 25.69 -8.05 5.98
C TRP A 48 26.78 -7.41 6.85
N GLN A 49 26.69 -6.11 7.09
CA GLN A 49 27.76 -5.33 7.74
C GLN A 49 27.57 -5.17 9.25
N GLY A 50 26.37 -5.42 9.77
CA GLY A 50 26.06 -5.31 11.19
C GLY A 50 24.61 -4.93 11.43
N PHE A 51 24.16 -5.04 12.68
CA PHE A 51 22.85 -4.53 13.10
C PHE A 51 23.01 -3.11 13.65
N THR A 52 22.25 -2.15 13.12
CA THR A 52 22.25 -0.76 13.58
C THR A 52 20.82 -0.20 13.71
N LEU A 53 20.65 0.77 14.61
CA LEU A 53 19.44 1.60 14.75
C LEU A 53 19.69 3.06 14.33
N ASP A 54 20.87 3.37 13.80
CA ASP A 54 21.29 4.73 13.47
C ASP A 54 20.40 5.37 12.40
N TRP A 55 19.88 4.56 11.47
CA TRP A 55 18.91 5.02 10.45
C TRP A 55 17.62 5.61 11.05
N TYR A 56 17.33 5.28 12.30
CA TYR A 56 16.18 5.82 13.03
C TYR A 56 16.59 6.90 14.01
N LEU A 57 17.59 6.61 14.85
CA LEU A 57 17.89 7.38 16.05
C LEU A 57 19.16 8.24 15.97
N ALA A 58 19.99 8.14 14.94
CA ALA A 58 21.25 8.89 14.94
C ALA A 58 21.03 10.41 14.93
N ASP A 59 21.84 11.12 15.71
CA ASP A 59 21.72 12.57 15.94
C ASP A 59 22.59 13.39 14.97
N GLY A 60 23.23 12.74 13.97
CA GLY A 60 24.15 13.39 13.03
C GLY A 60 25.62 13.41 13.45
N THR A 61 25.95 12.95 14.67
CA THR A 61 27.33 12.95 15.22
C THR A 61 28.31 12.09 14.43
N ASP A 62 27.85 10.95 13.90
CA ASP A 62 28.68 10.01 13.13
C ASP A 62 28.53 10.20 11.61
N GLY A 63 28.08 11.39 11.17
CA GLY A 63 27.84 11.71 9.76
C GLY A 63 26.58 11.06 9.16
N ARG A 64 25.75 10.42 9.99
CA ARG A 64 24.45 9.83 9.64
C ARG A 64 23.34 10.52 10.44
N THR A 65 22.31 11.01 9.76
CA THR A 65 21.11 11.57 10.39
C THR A 65 20.00 10.53 10.35
N GLY A 66 19.50 10.15 11.53
CA GLY A 66 18.38 9.21 11.64
C GLY A 66 17.04 9.85 11.30
N LEU A 67 16.05 9.03 10.97
CA LEU A 67 14.68 9.44 10.63
C LEU A 67 14.08 10.44 11.63
N PHE A 68 14.32 10.26 12.94
CA PHE A 68 13.73 11.12 13.97
C PHE A 68 14.45 12.46 14.15
N HIS A 69 15.64 12.63 13.57
CA HIS A 69 16.42 13.88 13.58
C HIS A 69 16.42 14.59 12.22
N ASP A 70 15.76 14.01 11.21
CA ASP A 70 15.56 14.64 9.91
C ASP A 70 14.22 15.37 9.87
N ASP A 71 14.24 16.66 10.25
CA ASP A 71 13.07 17.54 10.20
C ASP A 71 12.46 17.65 8.79
N GLY A 72 13.28 17.55 7.75
CA GLY A 72 12.84 17.56 6.36
C GLY A 72 11.98 16.33 6.04
N LEU A 73 12.47 15.15 6.42
CA LEU A 73 11.76 13.89 6.22
C LEU A 73 10.48 13.81 7.07
N LEU A 74 10.55 14.20 8.35
CA LEU A 74 9.38 14.22 9.24
C LEU A 74 8.30 15.19 8.77
N SER A 75 8.70 16.39 8.33
CA SER A 75 7.74 17.37 7.79
C SER A 75 7.10 16.89 6.49
N ALA A 76 7.86 16.24 5.60
CA ALA A 76 7.34 15.62 4.39
C ALA A 76 6.31 14.52 4.72
N LEU A 77 6.63 13.60 5.65
CA LEU A 77 5.70 12.56 6.10
C LEU A 77 4.40 13.15 6.68
N TRP A 78 4.52 14.23 7.46
CA TRP A 78 3.35 14.91 8.04
C TRP A 78 2.48 15.58 6.98
N VAL A 79 3.09 16.25 6.00
CA VAL A 79 2.37 16.87 4.89
C VAL A 79 1.65 15.80 4.05
N SER A 80 2.34 14.73 3.67
CA SER A 80 1.74 13.62 2.92
C SER A 80 0.57 12.98 3.67
N THR A 81 0.70 12.76 4.97
CA THR A 81 -0.37 12.18 5.80
C THR A 81 -1.61 13.08 5.84
N LYS A 82 -1.42 14.40 6.03
CA LYS A 82 -2.52 15.38 6.02
C LYS A 82 -3.24 15.41 4.67
N ILE A 83 -2.48 15.43 3.57
CA ILE A 83 -3.04 15.44 2.22
C ILE A 83 -3.82 14.14 1.99
N ALA A 84 -3.21 12.99 2.27
CA ALA A 84 -3.85 11.68 2.09
C ALA A 84 -5.17 11.60 2.86
N PHE A 85 -5.20 12.05 4.12
CA PHE A 85 -6.42 12.05 4.94
C PHE A 85 -7.57 12.83 4.29
N TRP A 86 -7.32 14.09 3.91
CA TRP A 86 -8.37 14.93 3.32
C TRP A 86 -8.80 14.46 1.93
N VAL A 87 -7.84 14.02 1.10
CA VAL A 87 -8.14 13.46 -0.22
C VAL A 87 -9.00 12.21 -0.08
N THR A 88 -8.64 11.27 0.79
CA THR A 88 -9.45 10.05 1.02
C THR A 88 -10.85 10.40 1.50
N LEU A 89 -10.98 11.30 2.48
CA LEU A 89 -12.29 11.68 3.02
C LEU A 89 -13.20 12.26 1.93
N VAL A 90 -12.69 13.22 1.15
CA VAL A 90 -13.47 13.89 0.10
C VAL A 90 -13.75 12.93 -1.06
N SER A 91 -12.76 12.18 -1.54
CA SER A 91 -12.93 11.25 -2.65
C SER A 91 -13.90 10.12 -2.33
N VAL A 92 -13.83 9.53 -1.13
CA VAL A 92 -14.77 8.50 -0.70
C VAL A 92 -16.17 9.08 -0.51
N GLY A 93 -16.30 10.27 0.10
CA GLY A 93 -17.58 10.95 0.26
C GLY A 93 -18.26 11.21 -1.08
N LEU A 94 -17.56 11.88 -2.00
CA LEU A 94 -18.08 12.17 -3.34
C LEU A 94 -18.32 10.91 -4.16
N GLY A 95 -17.40 9.94 -4.12
CA GLY A 95 -17.54 8.66 -4.82
C GLY A 95 -18.75 7.87 -4.35
N CYS A 96 -19.02 7.85 -3.04
CA CYS A 96 -20.18 7.18 -2.45
C CYS A 96 -21.50 7.85 -2.87
N VAL A 97 -21.58 9.18 -2.78
CA VAL A 97 -22.75 9.94 -3.24
C VAL A 97 -23.01 9.69 -4.73
N ASN A 98 -21.94 9.72 -5.53
CA ASN A 98 -22.03 9.48 -6.96
C ASN A 98 -22.51 8.06 -7.28
N ALA A 99 -21.99 7.03 -6.59
CA ALA A 99 -22.43 5.65 -6.75
C ALA A 99 -23.93 5.49 -6.45
N VAL A 100 -24.42 6.12 -5.38
CA VAL A 100 -25.85 6.10 -5.02
C VAL A 100 -26.70 6.81 -6.07
N LEU A 101 -26.25 7.96 -6.57
CA LEU A 101 -26.96 8.73 -7.59
C LEU A 101 -27.13 7.93 -8.88
N PHE A 102 -26.04 7.33 -9.39
CA PHE A 102 -26.07 6.58 -10.64
C PHE A 102 -26.80 5.24 -10.52
N GLU A 103 -26.79 4.59 -9.35
CA GLU A 103 -27.47 3.30 -9.18
C GLU A 103 -28.97 3.46 -8.93
N ARG A 104 -29.38 4.48 -8.15
CA ARG A 104 -30.78 4.58 -7.65
C ARG A 104 -31.65 5.59 -8.38
N VAL A 105 -31.08 6.52 -9.14
CA VAL A 105 -31.82 7.61 -9.78
C VAL A 105 -31.75 7.49 -11.30
N GLU A 106 -32.89 7.64 -11.95
CA GLU A 106 -33.00 7.80 -13.40
C GLU A 106 -33.13 9.29 -13.74
N PHE A 107 -32.20 9.82 -14.53
CA PHE A 107 -32.19 11.22 -14.94
C PHE A 107 -31.67 11.38 -16.37
N ARG A 108 -32.07 12.47 -17.03
CA ARG A 108 -31.70 12.75 -18.43
C ARG A 108 -30.21 13.06 -18.52
N GLY A 109 -29.49 12.35 -19.39
CA GLY A 109 -28.03 12.51 -19.58
C GLY A 109 -27.15 11.60 -18.72
N LYS A 110 -27.75 10.67 -17.95
CA LYS A 110 -27.04 9.67 -17.13
C LYS A 110 -26.00 8.87 -17.92
N GLU A 111 -26.36 8.34 -19.08
CA GLU A 111 -25.41 7.57 -19.92
C GLU A 111 -24.21 8.39 -20.39
N LEU A 112 -24.43 9.66 -20.77
CA LEU A 112 -23.35 10.55 -21.20
C LEU A 112 -22.35 10.79 -20.06
N LEU A 113 -22.85 11.08 -18.85
CA LEU A 113 -21.98 11.27 -17.69
C LEU A 113 -21.26 9.98 -17.31
N TYR A 114 -21.92 8.82 -17.42
CA TYR A 114 -21.29 7.52 -17.17
C TYR A 114 -20.13 7.25 -18.14
N LEU A 115 -20.33 7.55 -19.43
CA LEU A 115 -19.30 7.47 -20.46
C LEU A 115 -18.12 8.40 -20.15
N LEU A 116 -18.38 9.65 -19.76
CA LEU A 116 -17.34 10.61 -19.39
C LEU A 116 -16.53 10.15 -18.16
N MET A 117 -17.17 9.52 -17.18
CA MET A 117 -16.50 8.96 -16.01
C MET A 117 -15.63 7.74 -16.34
N LEU A 118 -16.05 6.91 -17.30
CA LEU A 118 -15.29 5.73 -17.73
C LEU A 118 -14.20 6.06 -18.76
N LEU A 119 -14.29 7.20 -19.45
CA LEU A 119 -13.35 7.58 -20.50
C LEU A 119 -11.88 7.53 -20.05
N PRO A 120 -11.48 8.06 -18.86
CA PRO A 120 -10.10 8.00 -18.39
C PRO A 120 -9.64 6.58 -18.01
N LEU A 121 -10.58 5.65 -17.74
CA LEU A 121 -10.25 4.26 -17.48
C LEU A 121 -9.93 3.51 -18.78
N VAL A 122 -10.61 3.89 -19.88
CA VAL A 122 -10.43 3.30 -21.21
C VAL A 122 -9.20 3.88 -21.92
N ILE A 123 -8.91 5.17 -21.72
CA ILE A 123 -7.72 5.83 -22.27
C ILE A 123 -6.57 5.62 -21.28
N PRO A 124 -5.55 4.81 -21.60
CA PRO A 124 -4.45 4.53 -20.67
C PRO A 124 -3.75 5.84 -20.26
N GLY A 125 -3.56 6.00 -18.95
CA GLY A 125 -3.00 7.22 -18.35
C GLY A 125 -1.57 7.58 -18.78
N VAL A 126 -0.90 6.76 -19.60
CA VAL A 126 0.37 7.13 -20.26
C VAL A 126 0.20 8.33 -21.21
N ILE A 127 -1.03 8.62 -21.63
CA ILE A 127 -1.36 9.73 -22.53
C ILE A 127 -1.81 11.00 -21.77
N LEU A 128 -2.10 10.91 -20.47
CA LEU A 128 -2.56 12.01 -19.61
C LEU A 128 -1.39 12.65 -18.84
#